data_AF-A0A4R5CKA9-F1
#
_entry.id   AF-A0A4R5CKA9-F1
#
_cell.length_a   1.000
_cell.length_b   1.000
_cell.length_c   1.000
_cell.angle_alpha   90.00
_cell.angle_beta   90.00
_cell.angle_gamma   90.00
#
_symmetry.space_group_name_H-M   'P 1'
#
loop_
_entity.id
_entity.type
_entity.pdbx_description
1 polymer ?
#
loop_
_entity_poly.entity_id
_entity_poly.type
_entity_poly.pdbx_seq_one_letter_code
_entity_poly.pdbx_strand_id
1 'polypeptide(L)'
;MGHKISHIMSSNIEVIRICEHCKKQFTARTTRTRYCSHICNSRGYKSLVRKGKVEKSNNEIVQLLNTDLEKIKPLEFLKITQATLLFGISRSTLYRLVNNGHLDIAKFGKRTVIRRCDLEAFFAIPVQDVTLKTGQQFPGFDNCYTITEIQQKYNISSGALYLLIQRQGIVKYSVGKFTCVAKQDIDIIFNAVGR
;
A
#
# COMPACT_ATOMS: atom_id res chain seq x y z
N MET A 1 12.96 -86.47 -8.98
CA MET A 1 12.37 -85.99 -7.72
C MET A 1 12.76 -84.52 -7.57
N GLY A 2 11.77 -83.62 -7.61
CA GLY A 2 11.99 -82.19 -7.85
C GLY A 2 12.60 -81.44 -6.67
N HIS A 3 13.61 -80.62 -6.97
CA HIS A 3 14.14 -79.60 -6.06
C HIS A 3 13.11 -78.48 -5.90
N LYS A 4 12.57 -78.32 -4.68
CA LYS A 4 11.79 -77.15 -4.30
C LYS A 4 12.74 -75.96 -4.14
N ILE A 5 12.71 -75.03 -5.08
CA ILE A 5 13.32 -73.71 -4.92
C ILE A 5 12.39 -72.90 -4.02
N SER A 6 12.83 -72.62 -2.79
CA SER A 6 12.17 -71.68 -1.89
C SER A 6 12.45 -70.26 -2.38
N HIS A 7 11.47 -69.61 -3.00
CA HIS A 7 11.50 -68.17 -3.24
C HIS A 7 11.46 -67.44 -1.90
N ILE A 8 12.61 -66.96 -1.42
CA ILE A 8 12.69 -66.01 -0.31
C ILE A 8 12.51 -64.62 -0.91
N MET A 9 11.27 -64.13 -0.91
CA MET A 9 10.95 -62.75 -1.28
C MET A 9 10.27 -62.06 -0.11
N SER A 10 11.05 -61.40 0.73
CA SER A 10 10.53 -60.44 1.69
C SER A 10 11.60 -59.40 2.02
N SER A 11 11.65 -58.34 1.22
CA SER A 11 12.37 -57.13 1.60
C SER A 11 11.66 -56.53 2.82
N ASN A 12 12.20 -56.75 4.02
CA ASN A 12 11.69 -56.16 5.25
C ASN A 12 12.09 -54.66 5.26
N ILE A 13 11.37 -53.87 4.47
CA ILE A 13 11.66 -52.46 4.25
C ILE A 13 11.24 -51.69 5.49
N GLU A 14 12.21 -51.06 6.16
CA GLU A 14 11.98 -50.14 7.26
C GLU A 14 12.50 -48.75 6.87
N VAL A 15 11.61 -47.76 6.91
CA VAL A 15 11.92 -46.38 6.52
C VAL A 15 11.49 -45.43 7.62
N ILE A 16 12.39 -44.56 8.05
CA ILE A 16 12.09 -43.53 9.06
C ILE A 16 11.32 -42.38 8.40
N ARG A 17 10.15 -42.02 8.94
CA ARG A 17 9.25 -40.97 8.41
C ARG A 17 8.77 -40.05 9.52
N ILE A 18 8.22 -38.90 9.15
CA ILE A 18 7.57 -37.95 10.06
C ILE A 18 6.06 -38.07 9.91
N CYS A 19 5.33 -38.24 11.02
CA CYS A 19 3.88 -38.35 11.02
C CYS A 19 3.22 -37.04 10.57
N GLU A 20 2.35 -37.08 9.58
CA GLU A 20 1.70 -35.87 9.04
C GLU A 20 0.79 -35.16 10.05
N HIS A 21 0.26 -35.87 11.05
CA HIS A 21 -0.57 -35.30 12.12
C HIS A 21 0.25 -34.79 13.30
N CYS A 22 0.95 -35.68 14.03
CA CYS A 22 1.62 -35.32 15.29
C CYS A 22 3.06 -34.82 15.12
N LYS A 23 3.58 -34.83 13.89
CA LYS A 23 4.94 -34.37 13.54
C LYS A 23 6.08 -35.11 14.24
N LYS A 24 5.81 -36.25 14.88
CA LYS A 24 6.83 -37.11 15.48
C LYS A 24 7.42 -38.07 14.45
N GLN A 25 8.69 -38.38 14.61
CA GLN A 25 9.40 -39.40 13.83
C GLN A 25 8.91 -40.81 14.20
N PHE A 26 8.79 -41.70 13.22
CA PHE A 26 8.42 -43.10 13.42
C PHE A 26 9.00 -44.00 12.31
N THR A 27 9.12 -45.30 12.59
CA THR A 27 9.56 -46.31 11.61
C THR A 27 8.36 -46.89 10.87
N ALA A 28 8.34 -46.77 9.55
CA ALA A 28 7.31 -47.30 8.67
C ALA A 28 7.80 -48.56 7.95
N ARG A 29 6.91 -49.55 7.78
CA ARG A 29 7.19 -50.79 7.04
C ARG A 29 6.82 -50.74 5.55
N THR A 30 6.27 -49.61 5.11
CA THR A 30 5.93 -49.37 3.70
C THR A 30 6.27 -47.94 3.32
N THR A 31 6.53 -47.71 2.04
CA THR A 31 6.83 -46.37 1.50
C THR A 31 5.64 -45.41 1.54
N ARG A 32 4.40 -45.93 1.61
CA ARG A 32 3.16 -45.13 1.56
C ARG A 32 2.61 -44.74 2.93
N THR A 33 3.19 -45.21 4.05
CA THR A 33 2.67 -44.89 5.39
C THR A 33 2.86 -43.40 5.74
N ARG A 34 1.75 -42.71 6.05
CA ARG A 34 1.72 -41.26 6.32
C ARG A 34 1.68 -40.89 7.81
N TYR A 35 1.26 -41.82 8.67
CA TYR A 35 1.00 -41.57 10.08
C TYR A 35 1.63 -42.63 10.98
N CYS A 36 2.04 -42.25 12.19
CA CYS A 36 2.67 -43.15 13.16
C CYS A 36 1.70 -44.14 13.82
N SER A 37 0.38 -43.93 13.75
CA SER A 37 -0.62 -44.81 14.35
C SER A 37 -2.01 -44.60 13.73
N HIS A 38 -2.90 -45.56 13.94
CA HIS A 38 -4.31 -45.44 13.51
C HIS A 38 -5.01 -44.21 14.11
N ILE A 39 -4.72 -43.87 15.38
CA ILE A 39 -5.24 -42.68 16.05
C ILE A 39 -4.80 -41.41 15.32
N CYS A 40 -3.52 -41.31 14.96
CA CYS A 40 -3.01 -40.17 14.20
C CYS A 40 -3.61 -40.10 12.79
N ASN A 41 -3.87 -41.24 12.15
CA ASN A 41 -4.56 -41.28 10.86
C ASN A 41 -5.99 -40.74 10.96
N SER A 42 -6.80 -41.23 11.91
CA SER A 42 -8.18 -40.76 12.10
C SER A 42 -8.24 -39.28 12.48
N ARG A 43 -7.35 -38.81 13.36
CA ARG A 43 -7.28 -37.39 13.71
C ARG A 43 -6.78 -36.53 12.54
N GLY A 44 -5.81 -37.03 11.78
CA GLY A 44 -5.27 -36.41 10.56
C GLY A 44 -6.35 -36.20 9.52
N TYR A 45 -7.10 -37.26 9.22
CA TYR A 45 -8.26 -37.21 8.34
C TYR A 45 -9.29 -36.16 8.79
N LYS A 46 -9.70 -36.17 10.06
CA LYS A 46 -10.64 -35.17 10.60
C LYS A 46 -10.10 -33.74 10.51
N SER A 47 -8.80 -33.53 10.71
CA SER A 47 -8.15 -32.22 10.56
C SER A 47 -8.17 -31.75 9.10
N LEU A 48 -7.83 -32.62 8.14
CA LEU A 48 -7.88 -32.31 6.71
C LEU A 48 -9.29 -31.95 6.25
N VAL A 49 -10.31 -32.72 6.66
CA VAL A 49 -11.71 -32.42 6.33
C VAL A 49 -12.14 -31.05 6.88
N ARG A 50 -11.74 -30.69 8.11
CA ARG A 50 -12.04 -29.36 8.67
C ARG A 50 -11.32 -28.25 7.90
N LYS A 51 -10.02 -28.42 7.60
CA LYS A 51 -9.25 -27.45 6.82
C LYS A 51 -9.85 -27.24 5.42
N GLY A 52 -10.20 -28.33 4.73
CA GLY A 52 -10.82 -28.25 3.41
C GLY A 52 -12.16 -27.49 3.40
N LYS A 53 -12.96 -27.55 4.48
CA LYS A 53 -14.19 -26.73 4.59
C LYS A 53 -13.89 -25.24 4.70
N VAL A 54 -12.89 -24.87 5.52
CA VAL A 54 -12.46 -23.48 5.67
C VAL A 54 -11.85 -22.96 4.36
N GLU A 55 -10.98 -23.74 3.73
CA GLU A 55 -10.37 -23.40 2.44
C GLU A 55 -11.42 -23.23 1.35
N LYS A 56 -12.43 -24.11 1.28
CA LYS A 56 -13.53 -23.98 0.32
C LYS A 56 -14.28 -22.66 0.49
N SER A 57 -14.64 -22.31 1.73
CA SER A 57 -15.33 -21.05 2.03
C SER A 57 -14.47 -19.83 1.67
N ASN A 58 -13.17 -19.85 2.01
CA ASN A 58 -12.26 -18.77 1.64
C ASN A 58 -12.07 -18.66 0.11
N ASN A 59 -11.98 -19.79 -0.59
CA ASN A 59 -11.86 -19.82 -2.04
C ASN A 59 -13.11 -19.29 -2.74
N GLU A 60 -14.32 -19.54 -2.21
CA GLU A 60 -15.57 -18.96 -2.72
C GLU A 60 -15.52 -17.42 -2.68
N ILE A 61 -15.01 -16.83 -1.58
CA ILE A 61 -14.84 -15.37 -1.47
C ILE A 61 -13.83 -14.83 -2.47
N VAL A 62 -12.68 -15.51 -2.62
CA VAL A 62 -11.65 -15.13 -3.60
C VAL A 62 -12.19 -15.20 -5.02
N GLN A 63 -12.98 -16.22 -5.36
CA GLN A 63 -13.62 -16.35 -6.66
C GLN A 63 -14.61 -15.20 -6.93
N LEU A 64 -15.45 -14.83 -5.95
CA LEU A 64 -16.36 -13.69 -6.08
C LEU A 64 -15.61 -12.38 -6.37
N LEU A 65 -14.55 -12.08 -5.60
CA LEU A 65 -13.72 -10.89 -5.81
C LEU A 65 -13.07 -10.88 -7.21
N ASN A 66 -12.58 -12.03 -7.67
CA ASN A 66 -11.98 -12.15 -9.01
C ASN A 66 -13.02 -11.97 -10.13
N THR A 67 -14.25 -12.48 -9.96
CA THR A 67 -15.30 -12.26 -10.98
C THR A 67 -15.63 -10.79 -11.18
N ASP A 68 -15.53 -9.96 -10.15
CA ASP A 68 -15.78 -8.52 -10.27
C ASP A 68 -14.65 -7.82 -11.02
N LEU A 69 -13.40 -8.22 -10.82
CA LEU A 69 -12.27 -7.71 -11.60
C LEU A 69 -12.37 -8.08 -13.08
N GLU A 70 -12.73 -9.34 -13.38
CA GLU A 70 -12.92 -9.79 -14.78
C GLU A 70 -14.03 -9.02 -15.50
N LYS A 71 -15.08 -8.59 -14.79
CA LYS A 71 -16.14 -7.73 -15.36
C LYS A 71 -15.67 -6.29 -15.60
N ILE A 72 -14.70 -5.80 -14.83
CA ILE A 72 -14.22 -4.41 -14.91
C ILE A 72 -13.19 -4.24 -16.02
N LYS A 73 -12.31 -5.23 -16.23
CA LYS A 73 -11.26 -5.20 -17.26
C LYS A 73 -11.74 -4.80 -18.67
N PRO A 74 -12.85 -5.34 -19.23
CA PRO A 74 -13.27 -4.98 -20.58
C PRO A 74 -13.88 -3.58 -20.70
N LEU A 75 -14.15 -2.89 -19.59
CA LEU A 75 -14.78 -1.57 -19.63
C LEU A 75 -13.77 -0.49 -20.00
N GLU A 76 -14.05 0.25 -21.07
CA GLU A 76 -13.27 1.42 -21.48
C GLU A 76 -13.53 2.63 -20.56
N PHE A 77 -14.76 2.73 -20.04
CA PHE A 77 -15.22 3.82 -19.19
C PHE A 77 -15.45 3.30 -17.78
N LEU A 78 -14.67 3.80 -16.83
CA LEU A 78 -14.65 3.32 -15.45
C LEU A 78 -15.31 4.35 -14.53
N LYS A 79 -16.15 3.86 -13.60
CA LYS A 79 -16.53 4.65 -12.42
C LYS A 79 -15.32 4.82 -11.50
N ILE A 80 -15.36 5.84 -10.65
CA ILE A 80 -14.32 6.09 -9.63
C ILE A 80 -14.02 4.85 -8.79
N THR A 81 -15.04 4.11 -8.34
CA THR A 81 -14.85 2.89 -7.54
C THR A 81 -14.19 1.76 -8.32
N GLN A 82 -14.52 1.63 -9.61
CA GLN A 82 -13.93 0.62 -10.50
C GLN A 82 -12.48 0.97 -10.82
N ALA A 83 -12.19 2.24 -11.08
CA ALA A 83 -10.83 2.74 -11.29
C ALA A 83 -9.96 2.52 -10.04
N THR A 84 -10.47 2.84 -8.84
CA THR A 84 -9.71 2.62 -7.59
C THR A 84 -9.40 1.15 -7.34
N LEU A 85 -10.35 0.26 -7.68
CA LEU A 85 -10.17 -1.18 -7.54
C LEU A 85 -9.18 -1.73 -8.56
N LEU A 86 -9.28 -1.29 -9.82
CA LEU A 86 -8.43 -1.76 -10.93
C LEU A 86 -6.96 -1.34 -10.75
N PHE A 87 -6.72 -0.09 -10.32
CA PHE A 87 -5.39 0.48 -10.20
C PHE A 87 -4.80 0.40 -8.78
N GLY A 88 -5.56 -0.11 -7.81
CA GLY A 88 -5.09 -0.29 -6.43
C GLY A 88 -4.80 1.02 -5.68
N ILE A 89 -5.46 2.12 -6.04
CA ILE A 89 -5.28 3.45 -5.43
C ILE A 89 -6.49 3.88 -4.61
N SER A 90 -6.27 4.69 -3.57
CA SER A 90 -7.36 5.24 -2.77
C SER A 90 -8.19 6.28 -3.55
N ARG A 91 -9.49 6.41 -3.22
CA ARG A 91 -10.36 7.46 -3.79
C ARG A 91 -9.78 8.86 -3.60
N SER A 92 -9.19 9.13 -2.42
CA SER A 92 -8.57 10.42 -2.11
C SER A 92 -7.36 10.69 -2.99
N THR A 93 -6.52 9.68 -3.23
CA THR A 93 -5.36 9.78 -4.13
C THR A 93 -5.82 10.07 -5.56
N LEU A 94 -6.85 9.36 -6.04
CA LEU A 94 -7.41 9.58 -7.37
C LEU A 94 -7.91 11.04 -7.51
N TYR A 95 -8.72 11.52 -6.59
CA TYR A 95 -9.21 12.92 -6.62
C TYR A 95 -8.07 13.94 -6.53
N ARG A 96 -7.01 13.65 -5.78
CA ARG A 96 -5.83 14.52 -5.73
C ARG A 96 -5.13 14.60 -7.09
N LEU A 97 -4.98 13.49 -7.79
CA LEU A 97 -4.40 13.48 -9.14
C LEU A 97 -5.24 14.30 -10.12
N VAL A 98 -6.56 14.13 -10.06
CA VAL A 98 -7.51 14.91 -10.88
C VAL A 98 -7.41 16.41 -10.56
N ASN A 99 -7.44 16.78 -9.28
CA ASN A 99 -7.39 18.19 -8.86
C ASN A 99 -6.06 18.86 -9.20
N ASN A 100 -4.96 18.09 -9.24
CA ASN A 100 -3.65 18.57 -9.67
C ASN A 100 -3.52 18.65 -11.21
N GLY A 101 -4.54 18.25 -11.97
CA GLY A 101 -4.51 18.25 -13.44
C GLY A 101 -3.69 17.13 -14.06
N HIS A 102 -3.37 16.07 -13.30
CA HIS A 102 -2.63 14.92 -13.82
C HIS A 102 -3.52 13.88 -14.51
N LEU A 103 -4.84 13.96 -14.31
CA LEU A 103 -5.78 12.96 -14.82
C LEU A 103 -7.09 13.61 -15.24
N ASP A 104 -7.50 13.33 -16.48
CA ASP A 104 -8.75 13.83 -17.04
C ASP A 104 -9.95 13.00 -16.58
N ILE A 105 -11.06 13.69 -16.28
CA ILE A 105 -12.33 13.06 -15.91
C ILE A 105 -13.49 13.66 -16.69
N ALA A 106 -14.46 12.81 -17.03
CA ALA A 106 -15.72 13.21 -17.64
C ALA A 106 -16.85 13.15 -16.60
N LYS A 107 -17.71 14.19 -16.59
CA LYS A 107 -18.86 14.26 -15.69
C LYS A 107 -20.16 14.19 -16.47
N PHE A 108 -20.93 13.13 -16.24
CA PHE A 108 -22.26 12.91 -16.80
C PHE A 108 -23.31 13.10 -15.69
N GLY A 109 -23.71 14.35 -15.47
CA GLY A 109 -24.60 14.74 -14.38
C GLY A 109 -23.99 14.43 -13.01
N LYS A 110 -24.58 13.47 -12.28
CA LYS A 110 -24.06 12.99 -10.99
C LYS A 110 -22.97 11.92 -11.11
N ARG A 111 -22.82 11.29 -12.28
CA ARG A 111 -21.85 10.22 -12.50
C ARG A 111 -20.52 10.81 -12.98
N THR A 112 -19.43 10.38 -12.37
CA THR A 112 -18.07 10.69 -12.83
C THR A 112 -17.49 9.44 -13.47
N VAL A 113 -16.88 9.62 -14.65
CA VAL A 113 -16.35 8.56 -15.50
C VAL A 113 -14.93 8.91 -15.88
N ILE A 114 -14.07 7.92 -15.92
CA ILE A 114 -12.67 8.03 -16.30
C ILE A 114 -12.42 7.07 -17.45
N ARG A 115 -11.72 7.52 -18.49
CA ARG A 115 -11.31 6.61 -19.56
C ARG A 115 -10.13 5.79 -19.09
N ARG A 116 -10.16 4.50 -19.38
CA ARG A 116 -9.09 3.57 -19.04
C ARG A 116 -7.75 3.99 -19.64
N CYS A 117 -7.74 4.47 -20.89
CA CYS A 117 -6.54 4.95 -21.57
C CYS A 117 -5.85 6.11 -20.82
N ASP A 118 -6.62 7.06 -20.27
CA ASP A 118 -6.06 8.20 -19.53
C ASP A 118 -5.35 7.73 -18.25
N LEU A 119 -5.91 6.72 -17.57
CA LEU A 119 -5.27 6.08 -16.41
C LEU A 119 -4.01 5.30 -16.80
N GLU A 120 -4.05 4.52 -17.88
CA GLU A 120 -2.88 3.77 -18.36
C GLU A 120 -1.75 4.70 -18.82
N ALA A 121 -2.09 5.79 -19.51
CA ALA A 121 -1.14 6.82 -19.93
C ALA A 121 -0.42 7.46 -18.74
N PHE A 122 -1.13 7.71 -17.63
CA PHE A 122 -0.52 8.25 -16.40
C PHE A 122 0.57 7.34 -15.84
N PHE A 123 0.37 6.01 -15.86
CA PHE A 123 1.37 5.04 -15.37
C PHE A 123 2.45 4.69 -16.39
N ALA A 124 2.24 4.98 -17.67
CA ALA A 124 3.24 4.79 -18.71
C ALA A 124 4.36 5.84 -18.66
N ILE A 125 4.13 6.97 -17.98
CA ILE A 125 5.14 8.01 -17.79
C ILE A 125 6.18 7.46 -16.80
N PRO A 126 7.46 7.31 -17.21
CA PRO A 126 8.50 6.88 -16.29
C PRO A 126 8.59 7.90 -15.16
N VAL A 127 8.66 7.40 -13.92
CA VAL A 127 8.87 8.24 -12.74
C VAL A 127 10.17 9.00 -12.95
N GLN A 128 10.07 10.26 -13.36
CA GLN A 128 11.13 11.21 -13.04
C GLN A 128 11.15 11.25 -11.52
N ASP A 129 12.32 11.22 -10.90
CA ASP A 129 12.50 11.44 -9.46
C ASP A 129 12.02 12.84 -9.10
N VAL A 130 10.70 13.07 -9.17
CA VAL A 130 10.02 14.20 -8.59
C VAL A 130 10.02 13.83 -7.12
N THR A 131 11.16 14.10 -6.47
CA THR A 131 11.20 14.35 -5.04
C THR A 131 9.92 15.09 -4.71
N LEU A 132 9.03 14.44 -3.98
CA LEU A 132 7.84 15.06 -3.44
C LEU A 132 8.36 16.29 -2.70
N LYS A 133 8.28 17.48 -3.31
CA LYS A 133 8.59 18.75 -2.64
C LYS A 133 7.46 18.97 -1.65
N THR A 134 7.51 18.18 -0.59
CA THR A 134 6.59 18.18 0.52
C THR A 134 7.05 19.34 1.38
N GLY A 135 6.52 20.53 1.10
CA GLY A 135 6.89 21.76 1.79
C GLY A 135 8.27 22.28 1.38
N GLN A 136 8.40 23.60 1.35
CA GLN A 136 9.71 24.22 1.37
C GLN A 136 10.48 23.68 2.57
N GLN A 137 11.72 23.19 2.36
CA GLN A 137 12.56 22.75 3.45
C GLN A 137 12.83 23.94 4.38
N PHE A 138 12.72 23.72 5.69
CA PHE A 138 13.00 24.75 6.68
C PHE A 138 14.41 25.33 6.42
N PRO A 139 14.56 26.65 6.19
CA PRO A 139 15.84 27.29 5.82
C PRO A 139 16.97 27.19 6.86
N GLY A 140 16.71 26.57 8.01
CA GLY A 140 17.58 26.57 9.18
C GLY A 140 17.31 27.79 10.07
N PHE A 141 17.69 27.69 11.34
CA PHE A 141 17.49 28.77 12.31
C PHE A 141 18.22 30.07 11.91
N ASP A 142 19.39 29.95 11.28
CA ASP A 142 20.21 31.10 10.89
C ASP A 142 19.55 31.95 9.79
N ASN A 143 18.70 31.35 8.96
CA ASN A 143 18.05 32.00 7.81
C ASN A 143 16.56 32.28 8.03
N CYS A 144 16.09 32.22 9.29
CA CYS A 144 14.73 32.58 9.65
C CYS A 144 14.68 33.77 10.61
N TYR A 145 13.63 34.58 10.50
CA TYR A 145 13.25 35.52 11.56
C TYR A 145 12.07 34.96 12.35
N THR A 146 12.11 35.16 13.66
CA THR A 146 10.93 34.98 14.53
C THR A 146 9.98 36.17 14.35
N ILE A 147 8.67 35.97 14.50
CA ILE A 147 7.68 37.08 14.43
C ILE A 147 8.10 38.27 15.29
N THR A 148 8.57 38.05 16.51
CA THR A 148 9.03 39.10 17.43
C THR A 148 10.22 39.90 16.89
N GLU A 149 11.17 39.24 16.22
CA GLU A 149 12.34 39.88 15.63
C GLU A 149 11.93 40.78 14.46
N ILE A 150 10.97 40.35 13.64
CA ILE A 150 10.43 41.14 12.53
C ILE A 150 9.73 42.39 13.07
N GLN A 151 8.92 42.25 14.12
CA GLN A 151 8.24 43.38 14.75
C GLN A 151 9.22 44.43 15.27
N GLN A 152 10.31 44.01 15.91
CA GLN A 152 11.34 44.92 16.44
C GLN A 152 12.18 45.55 15.33
N LYS A 153 12.61 44.78 14.32
CA LYS A 153 13.47 45.25 13.23
C LYS A 153 12.76 46.25 12.32
N TYR A 154 11.48 46.01 12.01
CA TYR A 154 10.71 46.80 11.05
C TYR A 154 9.64 47.70 11.70
N ASN A 155 9.63 47.78 13.04
CA ASN A 155 8.66 48.56 13.82
C ASN A 155 7.20 48.37 13.36
N ILE A 156 6.80 47.11 13.14
CA ILE A 156 5.48 46.74 12.63
C ILE A 156 4.62 46.08 13.72
N SER A 157 3.33 46.42 13.75
CA SER A 157 2.38 45.77 14.67
C SER A 157 2.17 44.30 14.30
N SER A 158 1.88 43.46 15.30
CA SER A 158 1.64 42.02 15.09
C SER A 158 0.51 41.74 14.10
N GLY A 159 -0.57 42.52 14.17
CA GLY A 159 -1.71 42.42 13.24
C GLY A 159 -1.35 42.80 11.81
N ALA A 160 -0.59 43.89 11.62
CA ALA A 160 -0.14 44.31 10.29
C ALA A 160 0.81 43.28 9.67
N LEU A 161 1.75 42.73 10.45
CA LEU A 161 2.65 41.67 10.01
C LEU A 161 1.88 40.39 9.63
N TYR A 162 0.87 40.00 10.41
CA TYR A 162 0.04 38.84 10.11
C TYR A 162 -0.71 38.99 8.78
N LEU A 163 -1.35 40.14 8.56
CA LEU A 163 -2.05 40.45 7.31
C LEU A 163 -1.09 40.46 6.11
N LEU A 164 0.12 40.99 6.30
CA LEU A 164 1.14 41.04 5.27
C LEU A 164 1.58 39.63 4.86
N ILE A 165 1.92 38.78 5.83
CA ILE A 165 2.31 37.38 5.59
C ILE A 165 1.19 36.64 4.86
N GLN A 166 -0.06 36.86 5.26
CA GLN A 166 -1.23 36.23 4.63
C GLN A 166 -1.44 36.71 3.18
N ARG A 167 -1.30 38.03 2.94
CA ARG A 167 -1.50 38.63 1.61
C ARG A 167 -0.43 38.19 0.61
N GLN A 168 0.81 38.02 1.06
CA GLN A 168 1.93 37.62 0.22
C GLN A 168 2.11 36.09 0.12
N GLY A 169 1.30 35.31 0.83
CA GLY A 169 1.34 33.84 0.77
C GLY A 169 2.65 33.24 1.30
N ILE A 170 3.33 33.90 2.25
CA ILE A 170 4.62 33.44 2.77
C ILE A 170 4.43 32.21 3.65
N VAL A 171 5.31 31.22 3.48
CA VAL A 171 5.28 29.98 4.27
C VAL A 171 5.71 30.28 5.71
N LYS A 172 4.90 29.79 6.66
CA LYS A 172 5.16 29.87 8.09
C LYS A 172 5.72 28.53 8.58
N TYR A 173 6.80 28.59 9.35
CA TYR A 173 7.41 27.43 9.97
C TYR A 173 7.13 27.47 11.48
N SER A 174 6.44 26.46 12.00
CA SER A 174 6.24 26.33 13.46
C SER A 174 7.41 25.55 14.04
N VAL A 175 8.26 26.23 14.81
CA VAL A 175 9.42 25.62 15.47
C VAL A 175 9.23 25.72 16.99
N GLY A 176 8.69 24.65 17.58
CA GLY A 176 8.36 24.61 19.00
C GLY A 176 7.29 25.63 19.39
N LYS A 177 7.66 26.63 20.18
CA LYS A 177 6.76 27.70 20.67
C LYS A 177 6.73 28.94 19.75
N PHE A 178 7.59 29.00 18.74
CA PHE A 178 7.77 30.17 17.90
C PHE A 178 7.34 29.91 16.46
N THR A 179 6.76 30.93 15.84
CA THR A 179 6.51 30.94 14.40
C THR A 179 7.65 31.69 13.72
N CYS A 180 8.24 31.07 12.72
CA CYS A 180 9.38 31.58 11.97
C CYS A 180 9.02 31.78 10.50
N VAL A 181 9.65 32.77 9.86
CA VAL A 181 9.52 33.07 8.43
C VAL A 181 10.93 33.21 7.83
N ALA A 182 11.11 32.83 6.56
CA ALA A 182 12.41 32.97 5.91
C ALA A 182 12.83 34.45 5.83
N LYS A 183 14.10 34.74 6.14
CA LYS A 183 14.65 36.11 6.08
C LYS A 183 14.52 36.71 4.68
N GLN A 184 14.78 35.89 3.65
CA GLN A 184 14.72 36.29 2.24
C GLN A 184 13.35 36.87 1.87
N ASP A 185 12.26 36.18 2.23
CA ASP A 185 10.91 36.61 1.87
C ASP A 185 10.53 37.93 2.56
N ILE A 186 10.89 38.08 3.84
CA ILE A 186 10.63 39.29 4.63
C ILE A 186 11.48 40.46 4.14
N ASP A 187 12.77 40.24 3.92
CA ASP A 187 13.68 41.29 3.49
C ASP A 187 13.33 41.77 2.07
N ILE A 188 12.85 40.90 1.16
CA ILE A 188 12.33 41.32 -0.16
C ILE A 188 11.14 42.27 0.01
N ILE A 189 10.20 41.93 0.88
CA ILE A 189 8.99 42.71 1.10
C ILE A 189 9.31 44.09 1.68
N PHE A 190 10.15 44.15 2.72
CA PHE A 190 10.43 45.42 3.40
C PHE A 190 11.48 46.26 2.67
N ASN A 191 12.44 45.66 1.96
CA ASN A 191 13.38 46.42 1.12
C ASN A 191 12.75 46.92 -0.19
N ALA A 192 11.71 46.28 -0.71
CA ALA A 192 10.98 46.76 -1.88
C ALA A 192 10.15 48.03 -1.61
N VAL A 193 9.85 48.33 -0.34
CA VAL A 193 9.06 49.51 0.08
C VAL A 193 9.96 50.74 0.35
N GLY A 194 11.28 50.56 0.35
CA GLY A 194 12.26 51.63 0.61
C GLY A 194 12.78 52.40 -0.61
N ARG A 195 12.07 52.39 -1.74
CA ARG A 195 12.35 53.23 -2.92
C ARG A 195 11.15 54.11 -3.28
#